data_AF-A4Y8P4-F1
#
_entry.id   AF-A4Y8P4-F1
#
_cell.length_a   1.000
_cell.length_b   1.000
_cell.length_c   1.000
_cell.angle_alpha   90.00
_cell.angle_beta   90.00
_cell.angle_gamma   90.00
#
_symmetry.space_group_name_H-M   'P 1'
#
loop_
_entity.id
_entity.type
_entity.pdbx_description
1 polymer ?
#
loop_
_entity_poly.entity_id
_entity_poly.type
_entity_poly.pdbx_seq_one_letter_code
_entity_poly.pdbx_strand_id
1 'polypeptide(L)'
;MDELLKSLVNTDDIVLLLAHTPHQLRPYLLAVQQFNENPLPKSSIEVVNGVHHFYNLDIPFTQGIPVIHSVKKQDNLVRELAKIDGIEGLIRQQQVQSTKEYTALFNPLLALAPISNLDLVRQFDEASTLVEAFVPYKITDHEINLLPNCIPDTLNILQSALACKMAGLNYSAILLIQKFIEAQLVEMNEGYQTLLTRITKQKGHLEKLKNAAKKGGKKRQEPSQKTKNQAIELFLAGEYKNYSVAAGELFPQIQEIGKENGFPFNSYVNGIRTVTDWLRSTKRYSK
;
A
#
# COMPACT_ATOMS: atom_id res chain seq x y z
N MET A 1 4.17 -26.12 11.37
CA MET A 1 4.52 -26.40 12.78
C MET A 1 6.00 -26.12 13.01
N ASP A 2 6.89 -26.55 12.10
CA ASP A 2 8.34 -26.31 12.20
C ASP A 2 8.79 -24.83 12.07
N GLU A 3 8.09 -23.95 11.35
CA GLU A 3 8.46 -22.52 11.26
C GLU A 3 8.12 -21.73 12.54
N LEU A 4 7.05 -22.10 13.25
CA LEU A 4 6.66 -21.50 14.54
C LEU A 4 7.60 -21.89 15.68
N LEU A 5 8.31 -23.02 15.55
CA LEU A 5 9.33 -23.45 16.51
C LEU A 5 10.68 -22.78 16.26
N LYS A 6 10.97 -22.35 15.03
CA LYS A 6 12.16 -21.53 14.71
C LYS A 6 12.04 -20.08 15.16
N SER A 7 10.82 -19.60 15.42
CA SER A 7 10.53 -18.23 15.86
C SER A 7 10.60 -18.03 17.38
N LEU A 8 10.91 -19.07 18.15
CA LEU A 8 10.98 -19.02 19.61
C LEU A 8 12.43 -19.14 20.07
N VAL A 9 12.80 -18.35 21.08
CA VAL A 9 14.10 -18.47 21.74
C VAL A 9 14.14 -19.79 22.50
N ASN A 10 15.25 -20.51 22.41
CA ASN A 10 15.43 -21.76 23.14
C ASN A 10 15.27 -21.51 24.66
N THR A 11 14.42 -22.30 25.31
CA THR A 11 14.18 -22.20 26.75
C THR A 11 15.45 -22.36 27.57
N ASP A 12 16.37 -23.24 27.14
CA ASP A 12 17.65 -23.45 27.82
C ASP A 12 18.55 -22.21 27.74
N ASP A 13 18.53 -21.51 26.61
CA ASP A 13 19.27 -20.25 26.43
C ASP A 13 18.71 -19.14 27.32
N ILE A 14 17.38 -19.06 27.48
CA ILE A 14 16.73 -18.09 28.39
C ILE A 14 17.08 -18.39 29.85
N VAL A 15 17.04 -19.65 30.27
CA VAL A 15 17.41 -20.06 31.63
C VAL A 15 18.88 -19.72 31.91
N LEU A 16 19.76 -19.98 30.94
CA LEU A 16 21.17 -19.66 31.03
C LEU A 16 21.39 -18.14 31.14
N LEU A 17 20.73 -17.35 30.29
CA LEU A 17 20.79 -15.89 30.36
C LEU A 17 20.30 -15.37 31.71
N LEU A 18 19.17 -15.86 32.22
CA LEU A 18 18.62 -15.44 33.52
C LEU A 18 19.57 -15.73 34.68
N ALA A 19 20.28 -16.85 34.65
CA ALA A 19 21.25 -17.23 35.67
C ALA A 19 22.43 -16.24 35.74
N HIS A 20 22.86 -15.72 34.59
CA HIS A 20 24.05 -14.87 34.45
C HIS A 20 23.72 -13.37 34.37
N THR A 21 22.44 -13.01 34.13
CA THR A 21 21.96 -11.63 34.09
C THR A 21 21.97 -11.01 35.49
N PRO A 22 22.56 -9.81 35.67
CA PRO A 22 22.49 -9.06 36.91
C PRO A 22 21.06 -8.94 37.44
N HIS A 23 20.86 -9.12 38.75
CA HIS A 23 19.54 -9.20 39.36
C HIS A 23 18.61 -8.03 38.98
N GLN A 24 19.15 -6.82 38.86
CA GLN A 24 18.40 -5.62 38.50
C GLN A 24 17.91 -5.61 37.03
N LEU A 25 18.59 -6.33 36.13
CA LEU A 25 18.23 -6.42 34.70
C LEU A 25 17.25 -7.56 34.39
N ARG A 26 17.11 -8.55 35.29
CA ARG A 26 16.25 -9.73 35.07
C ARG A 26 14.79 -9.39 34.74
N PRO A 27 14.12 -8.40 35.39
CA PRO A 27 12.74 -8.04 35.02
C PRO A 27 12.64 -7.56 33.56
N TYR A 28 13.67 -6.89 33.06
CA TYR A 28 13.71 -6.42 31.68
C TYR A 28 13.97 -7.56 30.68
N LEU A 29 14.86 -8.51 31.02
CA LEU A 29 15.06 -9.71 30.20
C LEU A 29 13.77 -10.53 30.07
N LEU A 30 13.05 -10.72 31.18
CA LEU A 30 11.76 -11.42 31.17
C LEU A 30 10.70 -10.66 30.36
N ALA A 31 10.67 -9.33 30.45
CA ALA A 31 9.77 -8.52 29.63
C ALA A 31 10.10 -8.62 28.12
N VAL A 32 11.39 -8.70 27.77
CA VAL A 32 11.83 -8.95 26.39
C VAL A 32 11.43 -10.33 25.90
N GLN A 33 11.60 -11.38 26.73
CA GLN A 33 11.16 -12.74 26.41
C GLN A 33 9.65 -12.81 26.16
N GLN A 34 8.84 -12.12 26.96
CA GLN A 34 7.38 -12.07 26.78
C GLN A 34 6.97 -11.55 25.39
N PHE A 35 7.81 -10.78 24.70
CA PHE A 35 7.55 -10.37 23.31
C PHE A 35 7.64 -11.52 22.31
N ASN A 36 8.46 -12.54 22.58
CA ASN A 36 8.52 -13.73 21.72
C ASN A 36 7.34 -14.67 21.94
N GLU A 37 6.81 -14.69 23.17
CA GLU A 37 5.74 -15.61 23.55
C GLU A 37 4.36 -15.05 23.24
N ASN A 38 4.21 -13.73 23.22
CA ASN A 38 2.97 -13.11 22.80
C ASN A 38 2.85 -13.23 21.28
N PRO A 39 1.85 -13.99 20.76
CA PRO A 39 1.61 -13.99 19.33
C PRO A 39 1.35 -12.55 18.92
N LEU A 40 2.14 -12.05 17.97
CA LEU A 40 1.85 -10.79 17.31
C LEU A 40 0.34 -10.76 16.98
N PRO A 41 -0.36 -9.65 17.23
CA PRO A 41 -1.77 -9.54 16.86
C PRO A 41 -1.94 -10.03 15.42
N LYS A 42 -2.96 -10.83 15.11
CA LYS A 42 -3.13 -11.38 13.74
C LYS A 42 -3.11 -10.26 12.69
N SER A 43 -3.66 -9.09 13.05
CA SER A 43 -3.59 -7.82 12.30
C SER A 43 -2.16 -7.32 12.00
N SER A 44 -1.21 -7.63 12.89
CA SER A 44 0.21 -7.29 12.78
C SER A 44 1.01 -8.35 12.03
N ILE A 45 0.74 -9.65 12.22
CA ILE A 45 1.41 -10.74 11.47
C ILE A 45 1.19 -10.62 9.96
N GLU A 46 -0.02 -10.25 9.56
CA GLU A 46 -0.42 -10.10 8.15
C GLU A 46 0.24 -8.90 7.46
N VAL A 47 0.59 -7.88 8.24
CA VAL A 47 1.32 -6.68 7.82
C VAL A 47 2.83 -6.93 7.84
N VAL A 48 3.33 -7.57 8.90
CA VAL A 48 4.76 -7.80 9.19
C VAL A 48 5.40 -8.77 8.21
N ASN A 49 4.72 -9.85 7.84
CA ASN A 49 5.41 -10.92 7.12
C ASN A 49 5.54 -10.67 5.61
N GLY A 50 4.80 -9.71 5.03
CA GLY A 50 4.62 -9.67 3.56
C GLY A 50 4.03 -10.96 2.97
N VAL A 51 3.78 -11.98 3.80
CA VAL A 51 3.11 -13.25 3.52
C VAL A 51 1.63 -12.96 3.61
N HIS A 52 1.15 -12.47 2.48
CA HIS A 52 -0.22 -12.21 2.14
C HIS A 52 -1.18 -13.35 2.52
N HIS A 53 -1.85 -13.19 3.65
CA HIS A 53 -3.23 -13.64 3.82
C HIS A 53 -4.13 -12.41 3.96
N PHE A 54 -4.25 -11.64 2.88
CA PHE A 54 -5.16 -10.48 2.74
C PHE A 54 -6.66 -10.81 2.82
N TYR A 55 -7.02 -11.96 3.38
CA TYR A 55 -8.41 -12.32 3.59
C TYR A 55 -9.08 -11.49 4.69
N ASN A 56 -8.31 -10.68 5.45
CA ASN A 56 -8.77 -9.91 6.60
C ASN A 56 -8.51 -8.38 6.48
N LEU A 57 -8.21 -7.85 5.29
CA LEU A 57 -8.36 -6.40 5.10
C LEU A 57 -9.86 -6.10 5.27
N ASP A 58 -10.23 -5.39 6.33
CA ASP A 58 -11.57 -4.81 6.51
C ASP A 58 -11.76 -3.70 5.46
N ILE A 59 -11.93 -4.12 4.20
CA ILE A 59 -12.28 -3.23 3.10
C ILE A 59 -13.79 -3.01 3.23
N PRO A 60 -14.27 -1.81 3.57
CA PRO A 60 -15.70 -1.56 3.66
C PRO A 60 -16.36 -1.93 2.33
N PHE A 61 -17.36 -2.81 2.40
CA PHE A 61 -18.10 -3.43 1.29
C PHE A 61 -18.79 -2.42 0.35
N THR A 62 -18.71 -1.13 0.66
CA THR A 62 -19.44 -0.03 0.03
C THR A 62 -18.94 0.35 -1.36
N GLN A 63 -17.84 -0.25 -1.86
CA GLN A 63 -17.30 0.04 -3.20
C GLN A 63 -17.41 -1.10 -4.24
N GLY A 64 -18.16 -2.17 -3.95
CA GLY A 64 -18.47 -3.19 -4.97
C GLY A 64 -17.27 -4.04 -5.43
N ILE A 65 -16.30 -4.27 -4.53
CA ILE A 65 -15.14 -5.12 -4.80
C ILE A 65 -15.54 -6.59 -4.57
N PRO A 66 -15.24 -7.52 -5.49
CA PRO A 66 -15.52 -8.92 -5.27
C PRO A 66 -14.69 -9.41 -4.08
N VAL A 67 -15.33 -10.22 -3.24
CA VAL A 67 -14.71 -10.99 -2.16
C VAL A 67 -13.36 -11.57 -2.62
N ILE A 68 -12.26 -11.11 -1.99
CA ILE A 68 -10.86 -11.44 -2.36
C ILE A 68 -10.52 -12.93 -2.14
N HIS A 69 -11.47 -13.74 -1.66
CA HIS A 69 -11.31 -15.17 -1.35
C HIS A 69 -10.95 -16.10 -2.53
N SER A 70 -10.74 -15.61 -3.76
CA SER A 70 -10.47 -16.45 -4.95
C SER A 70 -9.13 -16.21 -5.67
N VAL A 71 -8.29 -15.28 -5.21
CA VAL A 71 -7.08 -14.90 -5.97
C VAL A 71 -5.87 -15.77 -5.61
N LYS A 72 -5.67 -16.86 -6.37
CA LYS A 72 -4.62 -17.88 -6.17
C LYS A 72 -3.16 -17.42 -6.41
N LYS A 73 -2.89 -16.18 -6.84
CA LYS A 73 -1.54 -15.66 -7.17
C LYS A 73 -1.36 -14.20 -6.74
N GLN A 74 -0.24 -13.88 -6.06
CA GLN A 74 0.07 -12.53 -5.55
C GLN A 74 -0.05 -11.42 -6.61
N ASP A 75 0.37 -11.67 -7.86
CA ASP A 75 0.34 -10.68 -8.94
C ASP A 75 -1.09 -10.25 -9.31
N ASN A 76 -2.04 -11.19 -9.26
CA ASN A 76 -3.44 -10.90 -9.54
C ASN A 76 -4.03 -10.03 -8.42
N LEU A 77 -3.55 -10.20 -7.19
CA LEU A 77 -4.05 -9.46 -6.05
C LEU A 77 -3.59 -8.00 -6.07
N VAL A 78 -2.29 -7.75 -6.31
CA VAL A 78 -1.77 -6.37 -6.49
C VAL A 78 -2.57 -5.65 -7.58
N ARG A 79 -2.92 -6.35 -8.65
CA ARG A 79 -3.73 -5.82 -9.75
C ARG A 79 -5.15 -5.45 -9.34
N GLU A 80 -5.81 -6.27 -8.51
CA GLU A 80 -7.15 -5.94 -8.00
C GLU A 80 -7.10 -4.80 -6.98
N LEU A 81 -6.14 -4.82 -6.05
CA LEU A 81 -5.95 -3.74 -5.07
C LEU A 81 -5.68 -2.39 -5.74
N ALA A 82 -4.87 -2.37 -6.81
CA ALA A 82 -4.56 -1.15 -7.54
C ALA A 82 -5.78 -0.52 -8.25
N LYS A 83 -6.90 -1.23 -8.41
CA LYS A 83 -8.15 -0.67 -8.95
C LYS A 83 -8.95 0.10 -7.90
N ILE A 84 -8.65 -0.08 -6.62
CA ILE A 84 -9.36 0.55 -5.52
C ILE A 84 -8.84 1.98 -5.33
N ASP A 85 -9.74 2.95 -5.45
CA ASP A 85 -9.42 4.35 -5.20
C ASP A 85 -9.09 4.54 -3.71
N GLY A 86 -7.96 5.20 -3.43
CA GLY A 86 -7.51 5.46 -2.05
C GLY A 86 -6.87 4.28 -1.30
N ILE A 87 -6.61 3.13 -1.94
CA ILE A 87 -6.06 1.93 -1.28
C ILE A 87 -4.76 2.15 -0.49
N GLU A 88 -3.87 3.02 -0.97
CA GLU A 88 -2.62 3.36 -0.27
C GLU A 88 -2.89 4.07 1.05
N GLY A 89 -3.96 4.88 1.11
CA GLY A 89 -4.42 5.53 2.34
C GLY A 89 -5.01 4.51 3.33
N LEU A 90 -5.80 3.55 2.85
CA LEU A 90 -6.36 2.49 3.69
C LEU A 90 -5.26 1.59 4.28
N ILE A 91 -4.28 1.19 3.47
CA ILE A 91 -3.12 0.41 3.93
C ILE A 91 -2.36 1.19 5.02
N ARG A 92 -2.11 2.49 4.81
CA ARG A 92 -1.45 3.35 5.81
C ARG A 92 -2.28 3.51 7.08
N GLN A 93 -3.60 3.60 7.00
CA GLN A 93 -4.46 3.71 8.19
C GLN A 93 -4.43 2.43 9.02
N GLN A 94 -4.53 1.28 8.35
CA GLN A 94 -4.39 -0.01 9.02
C GLN A 94 -3.00 -0.17 9.62
N GLN A 95 -1.96 0.31 8.95
CA GLN A 95 -0.60 0.35 9.48
C GLN A 95 -0.51 1.15 10.78
N VAL A 96 -1.07 2.36 10.80
CA VAL A 96 -1.10 3.20 12.01
C VAL A 96 -1.82 2.49 13.16
N GLN A 97 -2.90 1.76 12.86
CA GLN A 97 -3.61 0.96 13.84
C GLN A 97 -2.76 -0.21 14.36
N SER A 98 -2.10 -0.95 13.48
CA SER A 98 -1.18 -2.02 13.86
C SER A 98 -0.01 -1.50 14.70
N THR A 99 0.57 -0.33 14.38
CA THR A 99 1.61 0.31 15.20
C THR A 99 1.10 0.61 16.62
N LYS A 100 -0.15 1.07 16.78
CA LYS A 100 -0.74 1.31 18.10
C LYS A 100 -0.93 0.02 18.89
N GLU A 101 -1.45 -1.03 18.24
CA GLU A 101 -1.63 -2.36 18.86
C GLU A 101 -0.29 -2.97 19.28
N TYR A 102 0.72 -2.87 18.41
CA TYR A 102 2.07 -3.34 18.67
C TYR A 102 2.74 -2.53 19.80
N THR A 103 2.47 -1.23 19.90
CA THR A 103 2.96 -0.39 21.01
C THR A 103 2.40 -0.85 22.35
N ALA A 104 1.14 -1.31 22.39
CA ALA A 104 0.53 -1.80 23.62
C ALA A 104 1.23 -3.05 24.17
N LEU A 105 1.89 -3.85 23.32
CA LEU A 105 2.70 -4.98 23.77
C LEU A 105 3.84 -4.53 24.69
N PHE A 106 4.38 -3.32 24.52
CA PHE A 106 5.47 -2.78 25.33
C PHE A 106 5.02 -2.20 26.68
N ASN A 107 3.72 -2.16 26.97
CA ASN A 107 3.21 -1.62 28.23
C ASN A 107 3.79 -2.30 29.49
N PRO A 108 3.96 -3.65 29.55
CA PRO A 108 4.59 -4.30 30.70
C PRO A 108 6.03 -3.85 30.92
N LEU A 109 6.81 -3.70 29.85
CA LEU A 109 8.18 -3.17 29.91
C LEU A 109 8.20 -1.72 30.40
N LEU A 110 7.26 -0.90 29.90
CA LEU A 110 7.10 0.49 30.33
C LEU A 110 6.60 0.63 31.78
N ALA A 111 6.01 -0.41 32.36
CA ALA A 111 5.59 -0.43 33.76
C ALA A 111 6.75 -0.78 34.74
N LEU A 112 7.89 -1.27 34.24
CA LEU A 112 9.03 -1.62 35.08
C LEU A 112 9.61 -0.39 35.81
N ALA A 113 10.07 -0.62 37.03
CA ALA A 113 10.73 0.40 37.84
C ALA A 113 12.14 0.70 37.31
N PRO A 114 12.59 1.96 37.34
CA PRO A 114 13.97 2.31 37.01
C PRO A 114 15.00 1.56 37.88
N ILE A 115 16.19 1.41 37.34
CA ILE A 115 17.33 0.79 38.01
C ILE A 115 18.14 1.87 38.75
N SER A 116 18.48 1.60 40.01
CA SER A 116 19.24 2.56 40.83
C SER A 116 20.73 2.64 40.47
N ASN A 117 21.30 1.58 39.88
CA ASN A 117 22.70 1.53 39.48
C ASN A 117 22.88 2.07 38.06
N LEU A 118 23.27 3.34 37.93
CA LEU A 118 23.47 3.97 36.63
C LEU A 118 24.69 3.45 35.85
N ASP A 119 25.72 2.93 36.53
CA ASP A 119 26.86 2.30 35.85
C ASP A 119 26.43 1.03 35.12
N LEU A 120 25.50 0.27 35.72
CA LEU A 120 24.92 -0.90 35.07
C LEU A 120 24.10 -0.51 33.84
N VAL A 121 23.36 0.60 33.89
CA VAL A 121 22.59 1.12 32.74
C VAL A 121 23.53 1.59 31.63
N ARG A 122 24.63 2.26 31.98
CA ARG A 122 25.64 2.68 31.00
C ARG A 122 26.28 1.47 30.31
N GLN A 123 26.68 0.45 31.08
CA GLN A 123 27.22 -0.80 30.52
C GLN A 123 26.21 -1.49 29.59
N PHE A 124 24.92 -1.45 29.93
CA PHE A 124 23.85 -1.98 29.09
C PHE A 124 23.73 -1.22 27.76
N ASP A 125 23.80 0.11 27.78
CA ASP A 125 23.70 0.95 26.56
C ASP A 125 24.94 0.82 25.66
N GLU A 126 26.14 0.70 26.25
CA GLU A 126 27.41 0.60 25.53
C GLU A 126 27.67 -0.78 24.91
N ALA A 127 26.87 -1.79 25.23
CA ALA A 127 27.04 -3.14 24.69
C ALA A 127 26.75 -3.21 23.18
N SER A 128 27.46 -4.08 22.46
CA SER A 128 27.36 -4.18 21.00
C SER A 128 26.09 -4.87 20.52
N THR A 129 25.51 -5.71 21.38
CA THR A 129 24.27 -6.44 21.11
C THR A 129 23.36 -6.47 22.33
N LEU A 130 22.07 -6.69 22.10
CA LEU A 130 21.10 -6.82 23.18
C LEU A 130 21.42 -7.99 24.14
N VAL A 131 22.03 -9.07 23.63
CA VAL A 131 22.46 -10.20 24.47
C VAL A 131 23.63 -9.80 25.36
N GLU A 132 24.65 -9.15 24.78
CA GLU A 132 25.80 -8.63 25.53
C GLU A 132 25.36 -7.61 26.61
N ALA A 133 24.31 -6.83 26.32
CA ALA A 133 23.75 -5.87 27.25
C ALA A 133 23.19 -6.55 28.52
N PHE A 134 22.58 -7.73 28.39
CA PHE A 134 22.10 -8.51 29.53
C PHE A 134 23.19 -9.34 30.19
N VAL A 135 24.13 -9.89 29.40
CA VAL A 135 25.26 -10.65 29.91
C VAL A 135 26.56 -10.26 29.17
N PRO A 136 27.47 -9.53 29.82
CA PRO A 136 28.63 -8.91 29.17
C PRO A 136 29.76 -9.88 28.80
N TYR A 137 29.57 -11.18 28.98
CA TYR A 137 30.54 -12.22 28.63
C TYR A 137 29.87 -13.35 27.86
N LYS A 138 30.65 -14.00 27.00
CA LYS A 138 30.18 -15.13 26.21
C LYS A 138 29.84 -16.32 27.13
N ILE A 139 28.58 -16.78 27.06
CA ILE A 139 28.08 -17.89 27.89
C ILE A 139 27.90 -19.18 27.07
N THR A 140 27.73 -19.06 25.75
CA THR A 140 27.47 -20.17 24.84
C THR A 140 28.40 -20.13 23.63
N ASP A 141 28.69 -21.30 23.04
CA ASP A 141 29.47 -21.38 21.80
C ASP A 141 28.68 -20.94 20.57
N HIS A 142 27.35 -21.02 20.62
CA HIS A 142 26.42 -20.52 19.60
C HIS A 142 25.89 -19.11 19.92
N GLU A 143 25.42 -18.41 18.89
CA GLU A 143 24.79 -17.10 19.00
C GLU A 143 23.35 -17.26 19.52
N ILE A 144 23.01 -16.54 20.59
CA ILE A 144 21.64 -16.49 21.12
C ILE A 144 20.93 -15.33 20.41
N ASN A 145 19.81 -15.60 19.75
CA ASN A 145 18.96 -14.55 19.22
C ASN A 145 17.77 -14.33 20.16
N LEU A 146 17.78 -13.23 20.91
CA LEU A 146 16.73 -12.89 21.86
C LEU A 146 15.40 -12.50 21.20
N LEU A 147 15.40 -12.06 19.95
CA LEU A 147 14.22 -11.58 19.24
C LEU A 147 14.28 -12.03 17.77
N PRO A 148 14.12 -13.34 17.49
CA PRO A 148 14.30 -13.91 16.16
C PRO A 148 13.30 -13.41 15.11
N ASN A 149 12.17 -12.86 15.56
CA ASN A 149 11.15 -12.29 14.67
C ASN A 149 11.34 -10.80 14.39
N CYS A 150 12.39 -10.18 14.94
CA CYS A 150 12.70 -8.77 14.74
C CYS A 150 13.80 -8.61 13.71
N ILE A 151 13.67 -7.57 12.87
CA ILE A 151 14.73 -7.08 11.99
C ILE A 151 15.98 -6.71 12.82
N PRO A 152 17.14 -7.37 12.63
CA PRO A 152 18.33 -7.20 13.47
C PRO A 152 18.81 -5.75 13.61
N ASP A 153 18.82 -4.99 12.53
CA ASP A 153 19.32 -3.61 12.49
C ASP A 153 18.56 -2.63 13.40
N THR A 154 17.35 -2.99 13.81
CA THR A 154 16.52 -2.15 14.70
C THR A 154 16.77 -2.46 16.19
N LEU A 155 17.45 -3.56 16.52
CA LEU A 155 17.59 -4.00 17.92
C LEU A 155 18.35 -2.99 18.78
N ASN A 156 19.26 -2.23 18.17
CA ASN A 156 19.97 -1.13 18.83
C ASN A 156 19.00 -0.03 19.31
N ILE A 157 17.94 0.24 18.55
CA ILE A 157 16.91 1.22 18.95
C ILE A 157 16.16 0.72 20.19
N LEU A 158 15.85 -0.58 20.23
CA LEU A 158 15.20 -1.20 21.39
C LEU A 158 16.13 -1.22 22.62
N GLN A 159 17.42 -1.52 22.44
CA GLN A 159 18.42 -1.48 23.50
C GLN A 159 18.53 -0.08 24.11
N SER A 160 18.66 0.97 23.30
CA SER A 160 18.67 2.36 23.81
C SER A 160 17.35 2.76 24.47
N ALA A 161 16.21 2.24 23.99
CA ALA A 161 14.93 2.47 24.64
C ALA A 161 14.85 1.83 26.04
N LEU A 162 15.36 0.60 26.16
CA LEU A 162 15.51 -0.11 27.43
C LEU A 162 16.43 0.63 28.38
N ALA A 163 17.60 1.08 27.91
CA ALA A 163 18.54 1.88 28.70
C ALA A 163 17.90 3.17 29.22
N CYS A 164 17.19 3.91 28.36
CA CYS A 164 16.41 5.09 28.75
C CYS A 164 15.38 4.75 29.83
N LYS A 165 14.66 3.63 29.67
CA LYS A 165 13.65 3.19 30.64
C LYS A 165 14.30 2.83 31.98
N MET A 166 15.43 2.13 31.97
CA MET A 166 16.19 1.77 33.17
C MET A 166 16.73 3.02 33.88
N ALA A 167 17.15 4.05 33.15
CA ALA A 167 17.57 5.33 33.70
C ALA A 167 16.42 6.23 34.21
N GLY A 168 15.16 5.81 34.05
CA GLY A 168 13.98 6.59 34.43
C GLY A 168 13.58 7.67 33.42
N LEU A 169 14.19 7.70 32.23
CA LEU A 169 13.86 8.60 31.12
C LEU A 169 12.66 8.07 30.32
N ASN A 170 11.51 7.98 30.98
CA ASN A 170 10.31 7.32 30.43
C ASN A 170 9.85 7.92 29.09
N TYR A 171 9.89 9.25 28.94
CA TYR A 171 9.48 9.90 27.70
C TYR A 171 10.37 9.51 26.51
N SER A 172 11.69 9.54 26.70
CA SER A 172 12.65 9.11 25.68
C SER A 172 12.50 7.64 25.33
N ALA A 173 12.28 6.79 26.33
CA ALA A 173 12.02 5.36 26.11
C ALA A 173 10.78 5.12 25.23
N ILE A 174 9.67 5.83 25.49
CA ILE A 174 8.44 5.72 24.70
C ILE A 174 8.68 6.12 23.25
N LEU A 175 9.38 7.24 23.01
CA LEU A 175 9.70 7.70 21.65
C LEU A 175 10.58 6.69 20.90
N LEU A 176 11.58 6.12 21.57
CA LEU A 176 12.46 5.12 20.96
C LEU A 176 11.73 3.81 20.68
N ILE A 177 10.82 3.37 21.55
CA ILE A 177 9.93 2.23 21.29
C ILE A 177 9.07 2.51 20.06
N GLN A 178 8.46 3.69 19.95
CA GLN A 178 7.67 4.06 18.76
C GLN A 178 8.52 3.99 17.48
N LYS A 179 9.76 4.49 17.52
CA LYS A 179 10.70 4.40 16.40
C LYS A 179 11.10 2.96 16.06
N PHE A 180 11.36 2.14 17.07
CA PHE A 180 11.64 0.72 16.87
C PHE A 180 10.48 0.02 16.16
N ILE A 181 9.24 0.29 16.58
CA ILE A 181 8.04 -0.29 15.97
C ILE A 181 7.84 0.22 14.54
N GLU A 182 8.04 1.51 14.29
CA GLU A 182 7.95 2.08 12.94
C GLU A 182 9.01 1.46 12.01
N ALA A 183 10.24 1.27 12.48
CA ALA A 183 11.28 0.59 11.72
C ALA A 183 10.92 -0.87 11.41
N GLN A 184 10.40 -1.62 12.40
CA GLN A 184 9.99 -3.03 12.25
C GLN A 184 8.82 -3.21 11.28
N LEU A 185 7.80 -2.36 11.39
CA LEU A 185 6.54 -2.56 10.69
C LEU A 185 6.46 -1.81 9.36
N VAL A 186 7.28 -0.77 9.16
CA VAL A 186 7.18 0.15 8.02
C VAL A 186 8.51 0.28 7.31
N GLU A 187 9.51 0.91 7.93
CA GLU A 187 10.68 1.43 7.19
C GLU A 187 11.58 0.31 6.67
N MET A 188 11.89 -0.66 7.53
CA MET A 188 12.78 -1.78 7.20
C MET A 188 12.02 -3.04 6.81
N ASN A 189 10.68 -2.99 6.81
CA ASN A 189 9.83 -4.09 6.39
C ASN A 189 9.80 -4.20 4.85
N GLU A 190 10.65 -5.07 4.30
CA GLU A 190 10.76 -5.27 2.84
C GLU A 190 9.43 -5.70 2.20
N GLY A 191 8.64 -6.51 2.90
CA GLY A 191 7.34 -6.99 2.43
C GLY A 191 6.36 -5.85 2.23
N TYR A 192 6.24 -4.97 3.22
CA TYR A 192 5.42 -3.77 3.18
C TYR A 192 5.89 -2.79 2.09
N GLN A 193 7.19 -2.48 2.04
CA GLN A 193 7.75 -1.55 1.05
C GLN A 193 7.57 -2.06 -0.39
N THR A 194 7.76 -3.36 -0.58
CA THR A 194 7.55 -4.03 -1.87
C THR A 194 6.07 -3.98 -2.27
N LEU A 195 5.14 -4.27 -1.35
CA LEU A 195 3.72 -4.20 -1.63
C LEU A 195 3.28 -2.81 -2.10
N LEU A 196 3.63 -1.76 -1.33
CA LEU A 196 3.29 -0.38 -1.69
C LEU A 196 3.86 -0.01 -3.07
N THR A 197 5.14 -0.32 -3.28
CA THR A 197 5.81 -0.06 -4.57
C THR A 197 5.10 -0.76 -5.73
N ARG A 198 4.67 -2.01 -5.54
CA ARG A 198 3.95 -2.78 -6.57
C ARG A 198 2.56 -2.22 -6.85
N ILE A 199 1.81 -1.82 -5.83
CA ILE A 199 0.49 -1.17 -5.97
C ILE A 199 0.63 0.14 -6.76
N THR A 200 1.57 1.00 -6.36
CA THR A 200 1.79 2.30 -7.03
C THR A 200 2.21 2.11 -8.49
N LYS A 201 3.12 1.16 -8.78
CA LYS A 201 3.50 0.81 -10.17
C LYS A 201 2.28 0.36 -10.99
N GLN A 202 1.43 -0.48 -10.41
CA GLN A 202 0.27 -1.01 -11.10
C GLN A 202 -0.80 0.05 -11.34
N LYS A 203 -1.02 0.99 -10.40
CA LYS A 203 -1.85 2.18 -10.62
C LYS A 203 -1.36 3.00 -11.80
N GLY A 204 -0.05 3.31 -11.84
CA GLY A 204 0.54 4.03 -12.97
C GLY A 204 0.36 3.31 -14.30
N HIS A 205 0.41 1.97 -14.32
CA HIS A 205 0.11 1.18 -15.51
C HIS A 205 -1.37 1.29 -15.93
N LEU A 206 -2.31 1.17 -14.98
CA LEU A 206 -3.75 1.30 -15.24
C LEU A 206 -4.11 2.70 -15.77
N GLU A 207 -3.50 3.76 -15.23
CA GLU A 207 -3.69 5.13 -15.73
C GLU A 207 -3.16 5.32 -17.14
N LYS A 208 -1.96 4.81 -17.44
CA LYS A 208 -1.39 4.82 -18.80
C LYS A 208 -2.30 4.11 -19.78
N LEU A 209 -2.85 2.94 -19.41
CA LEU A 209 -3.82 2.21 -20.24
C LEU A 209 -5.11 3.01 -20.45
N LYS A 210 -5.66 3.64 -19.40
CA LYS A 210 -6.85 4.49 -19.49
C LYS A 210 -6.62 5.69 -20.43
N ASN A 211 -5.46 6.32 -20.35
CA ASN A 211 -5.09 7.44 -21.21
C ASN A 211 -4.85 7.00 -22.66
N ALA A 212 -4.19 5.86 -22.86
CA ALA A 212 -4.00 5.26 -24.19
C ALA A 212 -5.34 4.88 -24.83
N ALA A 213 -6.26 4.28 -24.07
CA ALA A 213 -7.61 3.95 -24.54
C ALA A 213 -8.40 5.20 -24.92
N LYS A 214 -8.36 6.27 -24.10
CA LYS A 214 -8.96 7.57 -24.43
C LYS A 214 -8.36 8.18 -25.69
N LYS A 215 -7.02 8.16 -25.84
CA LYS A 215 -6.33 8.69 -27.02
C LYS A 215 -6.65 7.88 -28.27
N GLY A 216 -6.69 6.55 -28.16
CA GLY A 216 -7.11 5.65 -29.25
C GLY A 216 -8.57 5.89 -29.66
N GLY A 217 -9.48 6.05 -28.69
CA GLY A 217 -10.87 6.40 -28.93
C GLY A 217 -11.02 7.74 -29.67
N LYS A 218 -10.32 8.78 -29.20
CA LYS A 218 -10.28 10.09 -29.88
C LYS A 218 -9.76 9.96 -31.31
N LYS A 219 -8.64 9.26 -31.53
CA LYS A 219 -8.06 9.06 -32.86
C LYS A 219 -9.01 8.31 -33.81
N ARG A 220 -9.75 7.32 -33.31
CA ARG A 220 -10.77 6.59 -34.09
C ARG A 220 -11.97 7.47 -34.46
N GLN A 221 -12.34 8.41 -33.59
CA GLN A 221 -13.47 9.32 -33.82
C GLN A 221 -13.09 10.58 -34.61
N GLU A 222 -11.79 10.91 -34.70
CA GLU A 222 -11.28 12.13 -35.34
C GLU A 222 -11.75 12.30 -36.79
N PRO A 223 -11.71 11.29 -37.68
CA PRO A 223 -12.29 11.38 -39.03
C PRO A 223 -13.76 11.82 -39.02
N SER A 224 -14.58 11.15 -38.22
CA SER A 224 -16.02 11.44 -38.12
C SER A 224 -16.27 12.85 -37.59
N GLN A 225 -15.51 13.28 -36.58
CA GLN A 225 -15.66 14.61 -35.99
C GLN A 225 -15.23 15.72 -36.95
N LYS A 226 -14.15 15.53 -37.71
CA LYS A 226 -13.72 16.47 -38.76
C LYS A 226 -14.78 16.62 -39.84
N THR A 227 -15.29 15.50 -40.37
CA THR A 227 -16.36 15.50 -41.37
C THR A 227 -17.63 16.14 -40.83
N LYS A 228 -17.99 15.88 -39.57
CA LYS A 228 -19.14 16.52 -38.92
C LYS A 228 -18.97 18.05 -38.84
N ASN A 229 -17.81 18.54 -38.42
CA ASN A 229 -17.57 19.97 -38.28
C ASN A 229 -17.64 20.67 -39.64
N GLN A 230 -17.02 20.10 -40.68
CA GLN A 230 -17.08 20.64 -42.05
C GLN A 230 -18.50 20.58 -42.64
N ALA A 231 -19.26 19.53 -42.35
CA ALA A 231 -20.68 19.45 -42.74
C ALA A 231 -21.51 20.56 -42.09
N ILE A 232 -21.23 20.89 -40.82
CA ILE A 232 -21.89 22.00 -40.12
C ILE A 232 -21.48 23.34 -40.72
N GLU A 233 -20.20 23.55 -41.04
CA GLU A 233 -19.72 24.78 -41.69
C GLU A 233 -20.40 25.00 -43.04
N LEU A 234 -20.48 23.97 -43.90
CA LEU A 234 -21.21 24.02 -45.16
C LEU A 234 -22.69 24.39 -44.98
N PHE A 235 -23.34 23.77 -43.99
CA PHE A 235 -24.74 24.06 -43.68
C PHE A 235 -24.98 25.49 -43.18
N LEU A 236 -24.07 26.02 -42.36
CA LEU A 236 -24.17 27.38 -41.84
C LEU A 236 -23.87 28.43 -42.92
N ALA A 237 -23.05 28.10 -43.92
CA ALA A 237 -22.76 28.98 -45.05
C ALA A 237 -23.93 29.10 -46.06
N GLY A 238 -24.83 28.12 -46.11
CA GLY A 238 -25.98 28.12 -47.01
C GLY A 238 -27.30 28.53 -46.36
N GLU A 239 -28.30 28.79 -47.21
CA GLU A 239 -29.69 28.98 -46.82
C GLU A 239 -30.52 27.77 -47.24
N TYR A 240 -31.10 27.07 -46.26
CA TYR A 240 -31.86 25.85 -46.49
C TYR A 240 -33.21 25.94 -45.79
N LYS A 241 -34.23 25.26 -46.34
CA LYS A 241 -35.58 25.31 -45.76
C LYS A 241 -35.69 24.58 -44.42
N ASN A 242 -34.98 23.46 -44.27
CA ASN A 242 -34.94 22.64 -43.06
C ASN A 242 -33.73 21.70 -43.08
N TYR A 243 -33.48 20.98 -41.97
CA TYR A 243 -32.33 20.06 -41.86
C TYR A 243 -32.35 18.90 -42.85
N SER A 244 -33.53 18.36 -43.20
CA SER A 244 -33.63 17.21 -44.09
C SER A 244 -33.33 17.58 -45.54
N VAL A 245 -33.80 18.76 -45.97
CA VAL A 245 -33.51 19.31 -47.30
C VAL A 245 -32.02 19.64 -47.42
N ALA A 246 -31.46 20.32 -46.42
CA ALA A 246 -30.03 20.63 -46.37
C ALA A 246 -29.15 19.36 -46.43
N ALA A 247 -29.51 18.34 -45.65
CA ALA A 247 -28.78 17.07 -45.66
C ALA A 247 -28.85 16.38 -47.02
N GLY A 248 -30.00 16.37 -47.70
CA GLY A 248 -30.12 15.78 -49.04
C GLY A 248 -29.27 16.50 -50.09
N GLU A 249 -29.26 17.83 -50.07
CA GLU A 249 -28.50 18.66 -51.02
C GLU A 249 -26.98 18.62 -50.77
N LEU A 250 -26.56 18.68 -49.51
CA LEU A 250 -25.14 18.71 -49.13
C LEU A 250 -24.49 17.33 -49.07
N PHE A 251 -25.27 16.24 -48.97
CA PHE A 251 -24.72 14.90 -48.74
C PHE A 251 -23.68 14.46 -49.76
N PRO A 252 -23.82 14.66 -51.09
CA PRO A 252 -22.78 14.29 -52.05
C PRO A 252 -21.43 14.95 -51.75
N GLN A 253 -21.42 16.24 -51.41
CA GLN A 253 -20.21 16.97 -51.05
C GLN A 253 -19.64 16.50 -49.70
N ILE A 254 -20.51 16.32 -48.70
CA ILE A 254 -20.12 15.81 -47.37
C ILE A 254 -19.58 14.37 -47.46
N GLN A 255 -20.07 13.57 -48.40
CA GLN A 255 -19.63 12.21 -48.64
C GLN A 255 -18.19 12.16 -49.17
N GLU A 256 -17.83 13.05 -50.09
CA GLU A 256 -16.45 13.19 -50.58
C GLU A 256 -15.52 13.71 -49.48
N ILE A 257 -15.92 14.74 -48.74
CA ILE A 257 -15.20 15.22 -47.55
C ILE A 257 -15.02 14.08 -46.52
N GLY A 258 -16.05 13.25 -46.34
CA GLY A 258 -16.01 12.04 -45.53
C GLY A 258 -14.89 11.10 -45.97
N LYS A 259 -14.81 10.77 -47.26
CA LYS A 259 -13.75 9.92 -47.81
C LYS A 259 -12.36 10.51 -47.61
N GLU A 260 -12.18 11.81 -47.89
CA GLU A 260 -10.91 12.52 -47.71
C GLU A 260 -10.42 12.52 -46.25
N ASN A 261 -11.35 12.69 -45.31
CA ASN A 261 -11.05 12.63 -43.88
C ASN A 261 -10.88 11.20 -43.34
N GLY A 262 -11.13 10.16 -44.14
CA GLY A 262 -11.07 8.75 -43.71
C GLY A 262 -12.31 8.25 -42.98
N PHE A 263 -13.46 8.90 -43.18
CA PHE A 263 -14.78 8.53 -42.68
C PHE A 263 -15.73 8.12 -43.83
N PRO A 264 -15.67 6.86 -44.31
CA PRO A 264 -16.59 6.40 -45.34
C PRO A 264 -17.99 6.19 -44.76
N PHE A 265 -19.00 6.77 -45.40
CA PHE A 265 -20.40 6.48 -45.07
C PHE A 265 -20.79 5.08 -45.58
N ASN A 266 -21.43 4.28 -44.72
CA ASN A 266 -21.80 2.89 -45.03
C ASN A 266 -22.86 2.75 -46.13
N SER A 267 -23.69 3.78 -46.34
CA SER A 267 -24.69 3.83 -47.41
C SER A 267 -25.18 5.26 -47.60
N TYR A 268 -25.75 5.55 -48.76
CA TYR A 268 -26.33 6.86 -49.07
C TYR A 268 -27.48 7.23 -48.10
N VAL A 269 -28.43 6.31 -47.89
CA VAL A 269 -29.61 6.54 -47.03
C VAL A 269 -29.22 6.77 -45.57
N ASN A 270 -28.37 5.90 -45.01
CA ASN A 270 -27.92 6.08 -43.62
C ASN A 270 -27.00 7.30 -43.46
N GLY A 271 -26.28 7.67 -44.53
CA GLY A 271 -25.44 8.86 -44.55
C GLY A 271 -26.25 10.15 -44.47
N ILE A 272 -27.30 10.30 -45.27
CA ILE A 272 -28.22 11.45 -45.19
C ILE A 272 -28.83 11.57 -43.80
N ARG A 273 -29.27 10.45 -43.20
CA ARG A 273 -29.81 10.45 -41.83
C ARG A 273 -28.76 10.91 -40.82
N THR A 274 -27.55 10.40 -40.91
CA THR A 274 -26.42 10.77 -40.02
C THR A 274 -26.11 12.26 -40.12
N VAL A 275 -26.04 12.80 -41.34
CA VAL A 275 -25.83 14.23 -41.58
C VAL A 275 -27.00 15.04 -41.04
N THR A 276 -28.25 14.61 -41.26
CA THR A 276 -29.43 15.29 -40.70
C THR A 276 -29.34 15.42 -39.18
N ASP A 277 -28.93 14.35 -38.48
CA ASP A 277 -28.75 14.36 -37.03
C ASP A 277 -27.60 15.27 -36.58
N TRP A 278 -26.51 15.33 -37.35
CA TRP A 278 -25.43 16.29 -37.10
C TRP A 278 -25.89 17.74 -37.27
N LEU A 279 -26.62 18.06 -38.33
CA LEU A 279 -27.11 19.41 -38.58
C LEU A 279 -28.12 19.86 -37.52
N ARG A 280 -28.96 18.94 -37.00
CA ARG A 280 -29.89 19.23 -35.88
C ARG A 280 -29.18 19.75 -34.64
N SER A 281 -27.91 19.38 -34.41
CA SER A 281 -27.13 19.87 -33.27
C SER A 281 -26.86 21.39 -33.31
N THR A 282 -27.03 22.04 -34.46
CA THR A 282 -26.87 23.50 -34.62
C THR A 282 -28.04 24.32 -34.10
N LYS A 283 -29.21 23.71 -33.85
CA LYS A 283 -30.42 24.38 -33.34
C LYS A 283 -30.96 25.55 -34.18
N ARG A 284 -30.46 25.77 -35.41
CA ARG A 284 -30.95 26.80 -36.36
C ARG A 284 -32.49 26.83 -36.56
N TYR A 285 -33.15 25.68 -36.51
CA TYR A 285 -34.60 25.55 -36.71
C TYR A 285 -35.36 25.04 -35.46
N SER A 286 -34.71 24.93 -34.30
CA SER A 286 -35.42 24.60 -33.07
C SER A 286 -36.14 25.84 -32.56
N LYS A 287 -37.48 25.82 -32.59
CA LYS A 287 -38.34 26.71 -31.79
C LYS A 287 -38.35 26.25 -30.34
#